data_AF-A0A832H867-F1
#
_entry.id   AF-A0A832H867-F1
#
_cell.length_a   1.000
_cell.length_b   1.000
_cell.length_c   1.000
_cell.angle_alpha   90.00
_cell.angle_beta   90.00
_cell.angle_gamma   90.00
#
_symmetry.space_group_name_H-M   'P 1'
#
loop_
_entity.id
_entity.type
_entity.pdbx_description
1 polymer ?
#
loop_
_entity_poly.entity_id
_entity_poly.type
_entity_poly.pdbx_seq_one_letter_code
_entity_poly.pdbx_strand_id
1 'polypeptide(L)'
;MILFFVGILEMLIVTAWTKLVAKSQILASGFVTVINTLIWFYVVQTIVSDIHNWQLAFLYAFGCALGTILSMVYFKTREEKEGVSH
;
A
#
# COMPACT_ATOMS: atom_id res chain seq x y z
N MET A 1 -2.34 -8.44 14.55
CA MET A 1 -3.40 -7.42 14.37
C MET A 1 -2.85 -6.15 13.71
N ILE A 2 -1.81 -5.51 14.26
CA ILE A 2 -1.18 -4.31 13.66
C ILE A 2 -0.76 -4.52 12.19
N LEU A 3 -0.14 -5.65 11.84
CA LEU A 3 0.32 -5.93 10.47
C LEU A 3 -0.79 -5.92 9.41
N PHE A 4 -2.03 -6.23 9.78
CA PHE A 4 -3.17 -6.17 8.86
C PHE A 4 -3.44 -4.73 8.41
N PHE A 5 -3.49 -3.79 9.36
CA PHE A 5 -3.67 -2.37 9.06
C PHE A 5 -2.46 -1.77 8.36
N VAL A 6 -1.25 -2.23 8.72
CA VAL A 6 -0.01 -1.83 8.02
C VAL A 6 -0.06 -2.26 6.56
N GLY A 7 -0.50 -3.47 6.24
CA GLY A 7 -0.65 -3.93 4.84
C GLY A 7 -1.66 -3.10 4.03
N ILE A 8 -2.80 -2.72 4.65
CA ILE A 8 -3.78 -1.82 4.01
C ILE A 8 -3.13 -0.45 3.71
N LEU A 9 -2.47 0.12 4.73
CA LEU A 9 -1.87 1.45 4.64
C LEU A 9 -0.69 1.48 3.65
N GLU A 10 0.12 0.42 3.62
CA GLU A 10 1.20 0.26 2.65
C GLU A 10 0.66 0.28 1.22
N MET A 11 -0.39 -0.50 0.91
CA MET A 11 -0.98 -0.49 -0.43
C MET A 11 -1.60 0.85 -0.80
N LEU A 12 -2.15 1.61 0.15
CA LEU A 12 -2.60 2.99 -0.09
C LEU A 12 -1.44 3.93 -0.43
N ILE A 13 -0.31 3.82 0.29
CA ILE A 13 0.90 4.62 0.02
C ILE A 13 1.48 4.27 -1.35
N VAL A 14 1.59 2.99 -1.68
CA VAL A 14 2.05 2.52 -3.00
C VAL A 14 1.16 3.05 -4.12
N THR A 15 -0.16 3.05 -3.92
CA THR A 15 -1.09 3.58 -4.94
C THR A 15 -0.99 5.10 -5.08
N ALA A 16 -0.73 5.84 -3.99
CA ALA A 16 -0.44 7.26 -4.08
C ALA A 16 0.89 7.52 -4.81
N TRP A 17 1.91 6.72 -4.51
CA TRP A 17 3.22 6.77 -5.16
C TRP A 17 3.13 6.54 -6.67
N THR A 18 2.42 5.49 -7.12
CA THR A 18 2.27 5.22 -8.56
C THR A 18 1.64 6.40 -9.30
N LYS A 19 0.70 7.13 -8.66
CA LYS A 19 0.12 8.35 -9.20
C LYS A 19 1.12 9.51 -9.28
N LEU A 20 1.96 9.69 -8.26
CA LEU A 20 3.00 10.74 -8.25
C LEU A 20 4.08 10.47 -9.31
N VAL A 21 4.46 9.21 -9.46
CA VAL A 21 5.38 8.75 -10.52
C VAL A 21 4.77 9.00 -11.90
N ALA A 22 3.49 8.66 -12.10
CA ALA A 22 2.79 8.89 -13.36
C ALA A 22 2.69 10.39 -13.73
N LYS A 23 2.61 11.28 -12.73
CA LYS A 23 2.67 12.74 -12.91
C LYS A 23 4.09 13.32 -13.00
N SER A 24 5.12 12.47 -13.08
CA SER A 24 6.54 12.87 -13.17
C SER A 24 7.03 13.76 -12.01
N GLN A 25 6.42 13.65 -10.83
CA GLN A 25 6.84 14.43 -9.65
C GLN A 25 8.02 13.75 -8.94
N ILE A 26 9.22 13.87 -9.52
CA ILE A 26 10.44 13.12 -9.14
C ILE A 26 10.82 13.26 -7.65
N LEU A 27 10.77 14.47 -7.09
CA LEU A 27 11.09 14.71 -5.67
C LEU A 27 10.06 14.09 -4.73
N ALA A 28 8.78 14.21 -5.06
CA ALA A 28 7.70 13.67 -4.23
C ALA A 28 7.67 12.14 -4.29
N SER A 29 7.85 11.55 -5.49
CA SER A 29 7.92 10.10 -5.64
C SER A 29 9.13 9.51 -4.91
N GLY A 30 10.29 10.17 -4.96
CA GLY A 30 11.47 9.77 -4.20
C GLY A 30 11.25 9.77 -2.69
N PHE A 31 10.62 10.81 -2.14
CA PHE A 31 10.31 10.88 -0.71
C PHE A 31 9.34 9.78 -0.27
N VAL A 32 8.29 9.53 -1.06
CA VAL A 32 7.33 8.46 -0.78
C VAL A 32 7.98 7.08 -0.89
N THR A 33 8.92 6.87 -1.83
CA THR A 33 9.72 5.63 -1.91
C THR A 33 10.49 5.39 -0.61
N VAL A 34 11.15 6.41 -0.06
CA VAL A 34 11.88 6.27 1.22
C VAL A 34 10.95 5.82 2.34
N ILE A 35 9.79 6.47 2.49
CA ILE A 35 8.79 6.10 3.49
C ILE A 35 8.31 4.65 3.28
N ASN A 36 7.99 4.30 2.05
CA ASN A 36 7.51 2.96 1.70
C ASN A 36 8.55 1.88 2.03
N THR A 37 9.82 2.12 1.73
CA THR A 37 10.91 1.19 2.06
C THR A 37 11.09 1.02 3.57
N LEU A 38 10.94 2.09 4.36
CA LEU A 38 11.01 2.00 5.82
C LEU A 38 9.87 1.17 6.42
N ILE A 39 8.65 1.35 5.90
CA ILE A 39 7.48 0.56 6.31
C ILE A 39 7.69 -0.91 5.96
N TRP A 40 8.16 -1.19 4.75
CA TRP A 40 8.42 -2.55 4.30
C TRP A 40 9.50 -3.24 5.16
N PHE A 41 10.57 -2.52 5.49
CA PHE A 41 11.63 -3.05 6.36
C PHE A 41 11.11 -3.43 7.74
N TYR A 42 10.25 -2.59 8.33
CA TYR A 42 9.59 -2.91 9.60
C TYR A 42 8.72 -4.17 9.52
N VAL A 43 7.94 -4.32 8.44
CA VAL A 43 7.10 -5.50 8.24
C VAL A 43 7.94 -6.76 8.12
N VAL A 44 8.98 -6.74 7.27
CA VAL A 44 9.88 -7.89 7.09
C VAL A 44 10.56 -8.25 8.40
N GLN A 45 11.08 -7.27 9.14
CA GLN A 45 11.70 -7.52 10.44
C GLN A 45 10.70 -8.17 11.42
N THR A 46 9.45 -7.71 11.44
CA THR A 46 8.41 -8.26 12.31
C THR A 46 8.07 -9.70 11.93
N ILE A 47 7.90 -9.99 10.63
CA ILE A 47 7.59 -11.35 10.14
C ILE A 47 8.75 -12.30 10.37
N VAL A 48 10.00 -11.87 10.15
CA VAL A 48 11.19 -12.71 10.36
C VAL A 48 11.45 -12.95 11.85
N SER A 49 11.20 -11.96 12.71
CA SER A 49 11.38 -12.12 14.16
C SER A 49 10.40 -13.13 14.76
N ASP A 50 9.19 -13.24 14.19
CA ASP A 50 8.14 -14.19 14.58
C ASP A 50 7.87 -15.25 13.48
N ILE A 51 8.93 -15.80 12.88
CA ILE A 51 8.82 -16.72 11.72
C ILE A 51 7.99 -17.99 11.98
N HIS A 52 7.84 -18.41 13.25
CA HIS A 52 6.99 -19.53 13.63
C HIS A 52 5.49 -19.21 13.54
N ASN A 53 5.13 -17.92 13.50
CA ASN A 53 3.76 -17.44 13.51
C ASN A 53 3.31 -17.04 12.10
N TRP A 54 3.07 -18.05 11.26
CA TRP A 54 2.60 -17.91 9.87
C TRP A 54 1.30 -17.11 9.76
N GLN A 55 0.49 -17.06 10.82
CA GLN A 55 -0.74 -16.26 10.88
C GLN A 55 -0.46 -14.76 10.70
N LEU A 56 0.70 -14.26 11.16
CA LEU A 56 1.10 -12.86 10.96
C LEU A 56 1.31 -12.52 9.48
N ALA A 57 1.99 -13.40 8.74
CA ALA A 57 2.20 -13.26 7.30
C ALA A 57 0.87 -13.31 6.53
N PHE A 58 -0.03 -14.24 6.89
CA PHE A 58 -1.36 -14.30 6.27
C PHE A 58 -2.20 -13.05 6.54
N LEU A 59 -2.17 -12.52 7.77
CA LEU A 59 -2.89 -11.29 8.12
C LEU A 59 -2.35 -10.07 7.37
N TYR A 60 -1.03 -9.97 7.22
CA TYR A 60 -0.41 -8.93 6.41
C TYR A 60 -0.81 -9.04 4.94
N ALA A 61 -0.71 -10.23 4.35
CA ALA A 61 -1.13 -10.50 2.97
C ALA A 61 -2.62 -10.19 2.74
N PHE A 62 -3.48 -10.53 3.71
CA PHE A 62 -4.90 -10.21 3.66
C PHE A 62 -5.16 -8.70 3.74
N GLY A 63 -4.41 -7.99 4.60
CA GLY A 63 -4.42 -6.53 4.67
C GLY A 63 -4.01 -5.89 3.35
N CYS A 64 -2.94 -6.39 2.73
CA CYS A 64 -2.49 -5.94 1.41
C CYS A 64 -3.56 -6.16 0.34
N ALA A 65 -4.18 -7.35 0.28
CA ALA A 65 -5.24 -7.64 -0.68
C ALA A 65 -6.43 -6.68 -0.53
N LEU A 66 -6.89 -6.44 0.71
CA LEU A 66 -7.96 -5.49 0.98
C LEU A 66 -7.57 -4.06 0.66
N GLY A 67 -6.34 -3.64 1.00
CA GLY A 67 -5.81 -2.32 0.67
C GLY A 67 -5.84 -2.06 -0.84
N THR A 68 -5.42 -3.03 -1.64
CA THR A 68 -5.46 -2.92 -3.10
C THR A 68 -6.90 -2.83 -3.62
N ILE A 69 -7.82 -3.65 -3.12
CA ILE A 69 -9.23 -3.60 -3.53
C ILE A 69 -9.85 -2.24 -3.16
N LEU A 70 -9.62 -1.76 -1.93
CA LEU A 70 -10.10 -0.46 -1.46
C LEU A 70 -9.54 0.69 -2.30
N SER A 71 -8.24 0.67 -2.58
CA SER A 71 -7.59 1.61 -3.47
C SER A 71 -8.25 1.60 -4.85
N MET A 72 -8.37 0.44 -5.49
CA MET A 72 -8.97 0.33 -6.82
C MET A 72 -10.42 0.82 -6.86
N VAL A 73 -11.24 0.47 -5.88
CA VAL A 73 -12.62 0.96 -5.77
C VAL A 73 -12.64 2.48 -5.59
N TYR A 74 -11.79 3.03 -4.72
CA TYR A 74 -11.69 4.48 -4.52
C TYR A 74 -11.28 5.22 -5.79
N PHE A 75 -10.31 4.69 -6.54
CA PHE A 75 -9.89 5.25 -7.82
C PHE A 75 -11.01 5.19 -8.85
N LYS A 76 -11.64 4.03 -9.01
CA LYS A 76 -12.79 3.86 -9.92
C LYS A 76 -13.91 4.86 -9.60
N THR A 77 -14.29 5.00 -8.33
CA THR A 77 -15.34 5.95 -7.91
C THR A 77 -14.94 7.41 -8.13
N ARG A 78 -13.64 7.76 -8.05
CA ARG A 78 -13.15 9.10 -8.40
C ARG A 78 -13.18 9.35 -9.90
N GLU A 79 -12.79 8.38 -10.71
CA GLU A 79 -12.83 8.50 -12.18
C GLU A 79 -14.29 8.61 -12.69
N GLU A 80 -15.23 7.87 -12.08
CA GLU A 80 -16.67 8.01 -12.34
C GLU A 80 -17.21 9.41 -11.95
N LYS A 81 -16.73 9.99 -10.84
CA LYS A 81 -17.13 11.35 -10.41
C LYS A 81 -16.48 12.47 -11.22
N GLU A 82 -15.32 12.24 -11.83
CA GLU A 82 -14.62 13.21 -12.70
C GLU A 82 -15.11 13.15 -14.17
N GLY A 83 -16.15 12.35 -14.47
CA GLY A 83 -16.89 12.44 -15.74
C GLY A 83 -16.12 11.94 -16.97
N VAL A 84 -15.13 11.06 -16.79
CA VAL A 84 -14.47 10.38 -17.92
C VAL A 84 -15.23 9.07 -18.16
N SER A 85 -16.38 9.19 -18.84
CA SER A 85 -16.96 8.08 -19.59
C SER A 85 -16.00 7.79 -20.74
N HIS A 86 -15.30 6.66 -20.69
CA HIS A 86 -14.78 6.04 -21.90
C HIS A 86 -15.93 5.52 -22.76
#